data_AF-A0A0A3HUV0-F1
#
_entry.id   AF-A0A0A3HUV0-F1
#
_cell.length_a   1.000
_cell.length_b   1.000
_cell.length_c   1.000
_cell.angle_alpha   90.00
_cell.angle_beta   90.00
_cell.angle_gamma   90.00
#
_symmetry.space_group_name_H-M   'P 1'
#
loop_
_entity.id
_entity.type
_entity.pdbx_description
1 polymer ?
#
loop_
_entity_poly.entity_id
_entity_poly.type
_entity_poly.pdbx_seq_one_letter_code
_entity_poly.pdbx_strand_id
1 'polypeptide(L)'
;MNTLNIVIPYEYVKKLIDVTWNDILFAIEHGFMTRKSAIEHAFHVIGCDPNPPQNVIDLAWAKDNNAIFLHLDKITNSKVRDDGVCKKKFLYLILNWVFENKSQYPDPLCMVEVIYADFGYPTEISEFVRYMPAKEPIFDSVDENIDRLFLMWKSYLEQEKIRYLKD
;
A
#
# COMPACT_ATOMS: atom_id res chain seq x y z
N MET A 1 -10.30 6.34 1.66
CA MET A 1 -9.76 7.49 2.43
C MET A 1 -8.68 6.94 3.36
N ASN A 2 -7.61 7.66 3.72
CA ASN A 2 -6.61 7.17 4.67
C ASN A 2 -6.89 7.72 6.07
N THR A 3 -7.89 7.15 6.75
CA THR A 3 -8.38 7.67 8.03
C THR A 3 -7.36 7.50 9.15
N LEU A 4 -6.49 6.49 9.03
CA LEU A 4 -5.42 6.20 9.99
C LEU A 4 -4.19 7.11 9.85
N ASN A 5 -4.14 7.96 8.81
CA ASN A 5 -2.98 8.80 8.48
C ASN A 5 -1.67 8.00 8.36
N ILE A 6 -1.75 6.73 7.92
CA ILE A 6 -0.57 5.89 7.72
C ILE A 6 0.12 6.34 6.44
N VAL A 7 1.35 6.83 6.57
CA VAL A 7 2.21 7.21 5.46
C VAL A 7 3.42 6.29 5.45
N ILE A 8 3.57 5.50 4.39
CA ILE A 8 4.67 4.52 4.26
C ILE A 8 5.82 5.10 3.40
N PRO A 9 7.09 4.85 3.78
CA PRO A 9 8.25 5.33 3.00
C PRO A 9 8.37 4.67 1.62
N TYR A 10 8.94 5.37 0.64
CA TYR A 10 9.22 4.80 -0.69
C TYR A 10 10.09 3.54 -0.62
N GLU A 11 11.15 3.56 0.18
CA GLU A 11 12.05 2.43 0.38
C GLU A 11 11.35 1.20 0.99
N TYR A 12 10.26 1.41 1.72
CA TYR A 12 9.44 0.31 2.21
C TYR A 12 8.66 -0.34 1.07
N VAL A 13 7.93 0.46 0.29
CA VAL A 13 7.14 0.01 -0.85
C VAL A 13 7.99 -0.72 -1.89
N LYS A 14 9.12 -0.12 -2.26
CA LYS A 14 10.05 -0.66 -3.28
C LYS A 14 10.59 -2.05 -2.94
N LYS A 15 10.74 -2.38 -1.65
CA LYS A 15 11.23 -3.70 -1.21
C LYS A 15 10.19 -4.80 -1.35
N LEU A 16 8.90 -4.45 -1.38
CA LEU A 16 7.80 -5.40 -1.29
C LEU A 16 7.09 -5.62 -2.62
N ILE A 17 7.12 -4.64 -3.52
CA ILE A 17 6.41 -4.71 -4.80
C ILE A 17 7.24 -4.10 -5.94
N ASP A 18 6.90 -4.44 -7.18
CA ASP A 18 7.28 -3.61 -8.33
C ASP A 18 6.39 -2.37 -8.41
N VAL A 19 6.99 -1.24 -8.06
CA VAL A 19 6.32 0.05 -7.96
C VAL A 19 6.36 0.78 -9.31
N THR A 20 5.18 1.15 -9.79
CA THR A 20 5.00 1.92 -11.03
C THR A 20 4.68 3.38 -10.74
N TRP A 21 4.77 4.24 -11.76
CA TRP A 21 4.31 5.63 -11.66
C TRP A 21 2.84 5.77 -11.29
N ASN A 22 1.99 4.84 -11.74
CA ASN A 22 0.58 4.80 -11.37
C ASN A 22 0.38 4.48 -9.89
N ASP A 23 1.19 3.56 -9.35
CA ASP A 23 1.17 3.24 -7.92
C ASP A 23 1.57 4.46 -7.08
N ILE A 24 2.63 5.18 -7.48
CA ILE A 24 3.09 6.40 -6.79
C ILE A 24 2.01 7.49 -6.81
N LEU A 25 1.41 7.76 -7.97
CA LEU A 25 0.34 8.75 -8.09
C LEU A 25 -0.86 8.38 -7.22
N PHE A 26 -1.33 7.13 -7.33
CA PHE A 26 -2.43 6.62 -6.51
C PHE A 26 -2.16 6.81 -5.01
N ALA A 27 -0.96 6.46 -4.57
CA ALA A 27 -0.57 6.54 -3.16
C ALA A 27 -0.55 7.97 -2.63
N ILE A 28 -0.08 8.92 -3.44
CA ILE A 28 -0.04 10.34 -3.06
C ILE A 28 -1.47 10.91 -3.01
N GLU A 29 -2.30 10.61 -4.00
CA GLU A 29 -3.72 11.04 -4.03
C GLU A 29 -4.51 10.53 -2.83
N HIS A 30 -4.22 9.30 -2.38
CA HIS A 30 -4.90 8.67 -1.24
C HIS A 30 -4.20 8.94 0.10
N GLY A 31 -3.08 9.66 0.10
CA GLY A 31 -2.34 10.03 1.32
C GLY A 31 -1.56 8.89 1.97
N PHE A 32 -1.28 7.80 1.26
CA PHE A 32 -0.44 6.69 1.74
C PHE A 32 1.06 6.97 1.56
N MET A 33 1.40 7.90 0.67
CA MET A 33 2.77 8.34 0.44
C MET A 33 2.83 9.86 0.31
N THR A 34 4.00 10.42 0.55
CA THR A 34 4.23 11.85 0.32
C THR A 34 4.73 12.09 -1.10
N ARG A 35 4.65 13.34 -1.55
CA ARG A 35 5.21 13.77 -2.84
C ARG A 35 6.71 13.51 -2.97
N LYS A 36 7.43 13.48 -1.84
CA LYS A 36 8.85 13.10 -1.80
C LYS A 36 9.07 11.72 -2.41
N SER A 37 8.11 10.82 -2.29
CA SER A 37 8.20 9.47 -2.86
C SER A 37 8.18 9.45 -4.38
N ALA A 38 7.58 10.44 -5.05
CA ALA A 38 7.69 10.59 -6.50
C ALA A 38 9.11 11.00 -6.94
N ILE A 39 9.75 11.88 -6.16
CA ILE A 39 11.14 12.28 -6.37
C ILE A 39 12.09 11.10 -6.11
N GLU A 40 11.89 10.37 -5.01
CA GLU A 40 12.67 9.17 -4.68
C GLU A 40 12.53 8.09 -5.76
N HIS A 41 11.32 7.90 -6.31
CA HIS A 41 11.11 7.00 -7.44
C HIS A 41 11.80 7.48 -8.72
N ALA A 42 11.77 8.78 -9.01
CA ALA A 42 12.48 9.35 -10.15
C ALA A 42 13.99 9.13 -10.07
N PHE A 43 14.61 9.37 -8.90
CA PHE A 43 16.02 9.05 -8.70
C PHE A 43 16.31 7.57 -8.86
N HIS A 44 15.41 6.69 -8.40
CA HIS A 44 15.58 5.26 -8.62
C HIS A 44 15.58 4.90 -10.12
N VAL A 45 14.64 5.42 -10.90
CA VAL A 45 14.55 5.18 -12.34
C VAL A 45 15.79 5.69 -13.07
N ILE A 46 16.25 6.90 -12.74
CA ILE A 46 17.49 7.48 -13.30
C ILE A 46 18.71 6.63 -12.95
N GLY A 47 18.77 6.07 -11.74
CA GLY A 47 19.85 5.18 -11.34
C GLY A 47 19.85 3.82 -12.04
N CYS A 48 18.72 3.41 -12.63
CA CYS A 48 18.54 2.11 -13.28
C CYS A 48 18.54 2.16 -14.81
N ASP A 49 18.24 3.32 -15.40
CA ASP A 49 18.18 3.52 -16.85
C ASP A 49 19.29 4.51 -17.28
N PRO A 50 20.21 4.12 -18.18
CA PRO A 50 21.24 5.02 -18.68
C PRO A 50 20.69 6.17 -19.55
N ASN A 51 19.45 6.07 -20.05
CA ASN A 51 18.80 7.10 -20.88
C ASN A 51 17.37 7.40 -20.36
N PRO A 52 17.21 7.91 -19.13
CA PRO A 52 15.91 8.11 -18.54
C PRO A 52 15.12 9.19 -19.30
N PRO A 53 13.78 9.08 -19.40
CA PRO A 53 12.95 10.08 -20.05
C PRO A 53 13.09 11.48 -19.43
N GLN A 54 13.03 12.53 -20.27
CA GLN A 54 13.23 13.92 -19.80
C GLN A 54 12.24 14.33 -18.70
N ASN A 55 10.98 13.90 -18.78
CA ASN A 55 9.97 14.18 -17.75
C ASN A 55 10.29 13.53 -16.40
N VAL A 56 11.02 12.41 -16.37
CA VAL A 56 11.52 11.78 -15.13
C VAL A 56 12.66 12.60 -14.53
N ILE A 57 13.56 13.11 -15.38
CA ILE A 57 14.61 14.05 -14.96
C ILE A 57 13.97 15.32 -14.40
N ASP A 58 13.03 15.94 -15.11
CA ASP A 58 12.39 17.15 -14.63
C ASP A 58 11.68 16.94 -13.28
N LEU A 59 11.03 15.78 -13.09
CA LEU A 59 10.38 15.42 -11.83
C LEU A 59 11.37 15.33 -10.66
N ALA A 60 12.55 14.72 -10.86
CA ALA A 60 13.55 14.58 -9.80
C ALA A 60 14.13 15.93 -9.33
N TRP A 61 14.09 16.96 -10.18
CA TRP A 61 14.58 18.31 -9.88
C TRP A 61 13.44 19.31 -9.59
N ALA A 62 12.19 18.85 -9.54
CA ALA A 62 11.04 19.70 -9.26
C ALA A 62 11.14 20.30 -7.85
N LYS A 63 11.00 21.63 -7.76
CA LYS A 63 11.20 22.39 -6.52
C LYS A 63 9.92 22.63 -5.72
N ASP A 64 8.76 22.52 -6.37
CA ASP A 64 7.48 22.80 -5.75
C ASP A 64 6.42 21.76 -6.10
N ASN A 65 5.33 21.80 -5.33
CA ASN A 65 4.23 20.87 -5.38
C ASN A 65 3.49 20.84 -6.72
N ASN A 66 3.38 21.98 -7.41
CA ASN A 66 2.68 22.08 -8.68
C ASN A 66 3.53 21.47 -9.79
N ALA A 67 4.85 21.72 -9.77
CA ALA A 67 5.79 21.10 -10.69
C ALA A 67 5.79 19.58 -10.55
N ILE A 68 5.83 19.04 -9.32
CA ILE A 68 5.80 17.60 -9.07
C ILE A 68 4.57 16.94 -9.72
N PHE A 69 3.37 17.47 -9.48
CA PHE A 69 2.17 16.90 -10.08
C PHE A 69 2.13 17.05 -11.59
N LEU A 70 2.52 18.21 -12.13
CA LEU A 70 2.58 18.42 -13.56
C LEU A 70 3.46 17.38 -14.28
N HIS A 71 4.62 17.07 -13.73
CA HIS A 71 5.52 16.07 -14.31
C HIS A 71 5.02 14.64 -14.08
N LEU A 72 4.49 14.34 -12.89
CA LEU A 72 3.92 13.03 -12.59
C LEU A 72 2.72 12.71 -13.49
N ASP A 73 1.81 13.66 -13.71
CA ASP A 73 0.67 13.52 -14.61
C ASP A 73 1.13 13.30 -16.05
N LYS A 74 2.17 14.01 -16.51
CA LYS A 74 2.75 13.78 -17.85
C LYS A 74 3.32 12.37 -17.99
N ILE A 75 3.89 11.79 -16.93
CA ILE A 75 4.44 10.44 -16.95
C ILE A 75 3.29 9.41 -17.02
N THR A 76 2.21 9.61 -16.24
CA THR A 76 1.10 8.65 -16.11
C THR A 76 0.05 8.76 -17.23
N ASN A 77 -0.16 9.95 -17.82
CA ASN A 77 -1.19 10.21 -18.85
C ASN A 77 -1.06 9.39 -20.14
N SER A 78 0.04 8.67 -20.33
CA SER A 78 0.25 7.80 -21.50
C SER A 78 -0.47 6.44 -21.40
N LYS A 79 -0.99 6.07 -20.22
CA LYS A 79 -1.63 4.77 -19.97
C LYS A 79 -2.92 4.95 -19.17
N VAL A 80 -3.95 4.16 -19.50
CA VAL A 80 -5.14 4.05 -18.64
C VAL A 80 -4.70 3.50 -17.28
N ARG A 81 -4.96 4.25 -16.22
CA ARG A 81 -4.67 3.84 -14.84
C ARG A 81 -5.73 2.83 -14.39
N ASP A 82 -5.29 1.65 -13.94
CA ASP A 82 -6.15 0.69 -13.25
C ASP A 82 -6.03 0.92 -11.74
N ASP A 83 -6.93 1.74 -11.21
CA ASP A 83 -7.00 2.03 -9.77
C ASP A 83 -7.30 0.78 -8.95
N GLY A 84 -7.93 -0.25 -9.52
CA GLY A 84 -8.19 -1.51 -8.84
C GLY A 84 -6.91 -2.26 -8.51
N VAL A 85 -5.95 -2.30 -9.44
CA VAL A 85 -4.63 -2.91 -9.21
C VAL A 85 -3.83 -2.13 -8.17
N CYS A 86 -3.80 -0.79 -8.30
CA CYS A 86 -3.09 0.07 -7.35
C CYS A 86 -3.68 -0.08 -5.93
N LYS A 87 -5.01 -0.09 -5.83
CA LYS A 87 -5.73 -0.26 -4.56
C LYS A 87 -5.41 -1.59 -3.88
N LYS A 88 -5.34 -2.71 -4.62
CA LYS A 88 -4.97 -4.02 -4.05
C LYS A 88 -3.52 -4.04 -3.53
N LYS A 89 -2.58 -3.50 -4.31
CA LYS A 89 -1.18 -3.34 -3.86
C LYS A 89 -1.09 -2.56 -2.56
N PHE A 90 -1.79 -1.43 -2.47
CA PHE A 90 -1.76 -0.59 -1.28
C PHE A 90 -2.53 -1.19 -0.09
N LEU A 91 -3.58 -1.98 -0.33
CA LEU A 91 -4.22 -2.75 0.74
C LEU A 91 -3.22 -3.69 1.40
N TYR A 92 -2.51 -4.48 0.60
CA TYR A 92 -1.44 -5.35 1.06
C TYR A 92 -0.35 -4.56 1.80
N LEU A 93 0.20 -3.50 1.21
CA LEU A 93 1.30 -2.72 1.81
C LEU A 93 0.93 -2.11 3.16
N ILE A 94 -0.28 -1.55 3.28
CA ILE A 94 -0.74 -0.93 4.52
C ILE A 94 -1.00 -2.00 5.59
N LEU A 95 -1.62 -3.12 5.23
CA LEU A 95 -1.78 -4.25 6.15
C LEU A 95 -0.43 -4.83 6.59
N ASN A 96 0.53 -4.97 5.68
CA ASN A 96 1.87 -5.45 6.03
C ASN A 96 2.56 -4.48 6.99
N TRP A 97 2.47 -3.18 6.74
CA TRP A 97 3.03 -2.14 7.61
C TRP A 97 2.44 -2.21 9.02
N VAL A 98 1.12 -2.31 9.15
CA VAL A 98 0.49 -2.43 10.47
C VAL A 98 0.90 -3.73 11.15
N PHE A 99 0.99 -4.85 10.43
CA PHE A 99 1.36 -6.14 11.01
C PHE A 99 2.79 -6.15 11.56
N GLU A 100 3.75 -5.61 10.82
CA GLU A 100 5.15 -5.48 11.23
C GLU A 100 5.31 -4.56 12.45
N ASN A 101 4.46 -3.54 12.54
CA ASN A 101 4.46 -2.55 13.62
C ASN A 101 3.37 -2.80 14.67
N LYS A 102 2.76 -4.01 14.71
CA LYS A 102 1.55 -4.27 15.52
C LYS A 102 1.73 -3.99 17.01
N SER A 103 2.94 -4.16 17.56
CA SER A 103 3.24 -3.85 18.96
C SER A 103 3.16 -2.35 19.31
N GLN A 104 3.10 -1.47 18.31
CA GLN A 104 2.96 -0.02 18.50
C GLN A 104 1.50 0.42 18.57
N TYR A 105 0.55 -0.46 18.27
CA TYR A 105 -0.88 -0.16 18.32
C TYR A 105 -1.52 -0.86 19.52
N PRO A 106 -2.33 -0.15 20.33
CA PRO A 106 -3.07 -0.77 21.43
C PRO A 106 -4.01 -1.90 20.98
N ASP A 107 -4.61 -1.74 19.79
CA ASP A 107 -5.47 -2.74 19.17
C ASP A 107 -5.19 -2.85 17.66
N PRO A 108 -4.29 -3.75 17.25
CA PRO A 108 -3.96 -3.96 15.84
C PRO A 108 -5.13 -4.45 14.98
N LEU A 109 -6.07 -5.20 15.58
CA LEU A 109 -7.24 -5.71 14.85
C LEU A 109 -8.26 -4.58 14.60
N CYS A 110 -8.33 -3.57 15.47
CA CYS A 110 -9.07 -2.34 15.18
C CYS A 110 -8.51 -1.61 13.95
N MET A 111 -7.18 -1.61 13.79
CA MET A 111 -6.56 -1.01 12.61
C MET A 111 -6.99 -1.72 11.33
N VAL A 112 -7.08 -3.06 11.35
CA VAL A 112 -7.59 -3.85 10.21
C VAL A 112 -9.04 -3.47 9.87
N GLU A 113 -9.89 -3.26 10.86
CA GLU A 113 -11.30 -2.85 10.65
C GLU A 113 -11.42 -1.50 9.95
N VAL A 114 -10.59 -0.53 10.36
CA VAL A 114 -10.54 0.79 9.72
C VAL A 114 -10.01 0.67 8.29
N ILE A 115 -8.95 -0.11 8.07
CA ILE A 115 -8.42 -0.38 6.72
C ILE A 115 -9.49 -1.03 5.84
N TYR A 116 -10.22 -2.00 6.36
CA TYR A 116 -11.30 -2.67 5.62
C TYR A 116 -12.38 -1.67 5.16
N ALA A 117 -12.80 -0.74 6.03
CA ALA A 117 -13.73 0.33 5.65
C ALA A 117 -13.10 1.34 4.67
N ASP A 118 -11.88 1.79 4.92
CA ASP A 118 -11.14 2.79 4.13
C ASP A 118 -10.91 2.34 2.67
N PHE A 119 -10.74 1.02 2.48
CA PHE A 119 -10.60 0.36 1.19
C PHE A 119 -11.93 -0.14 0.61
N GLY A 120 -13.08 0.23 1.19
CA GLY A 120 -14.40 -0.06 0.63
C GLY A 120 -14.81 -1.53 0.74
N TYR A 121 -14.56 -2.13 1.90
CA TYR A 121 -15.00 -3.47 2.30
C TYR A 121 -14.54 -4.63 1.37
N PRO A 122 -13.23 -4.73 1.05
CA PRO A 122 -12.72 -5.78 0.17
C PRO A 122 -12.89 -7.20 0.76
N THR A 123 -13.64 -8.05 0.06
CA THR A 123 -13.98 -9.41 0.53
C THR A 123 -12.77 -10.29 0.84
N GLU A 124 -11.64 -10.06 0.15
CA GLU A 124 -10.36 -10.76 0.33
C GLU A 124 -9.77 -10.68 1.74
N ILE A 125 -10.11 -9.68 2.55
CA ILE A 125 -9.65 -9.58 3.95
C ILE A 125 -10.75 -9.78 4.98
N SER A 126 -12.00 -9.97 4.53
CA SER A 126 -13.17 -10.06 5.43
C SER A 126 -13.04 -11.16 6.48
N GLU A 127 -12.25 -12.18 6.19
CA GLU A 127 -11.99 -13.33 7.04
C GLU A 127 -11.26 -13.01 8.35
N PHE A 128 -10.51 -11.91 8.40
CA PHE A 128 -9.78 -11.48 9.61
C PHE A 128 -10.25 -10.12 10.14
N VAL A 129 -11.49 -9.74 9.84
CA VAL A 129 -12.19 -8.56 10.38
C VAL A 129 -13.16 -9.02 11.47
N ARG A 130 -13.03 -8.54 12.72
CA ARG A 130 -13.74 -9.12 13.89
C ARG A 130 -15.26 -9.07 13.78
N TYR A 131 -15.82 -8.02 13.18
CA TYR A 131 -17.27 -7.87 13.03
C TYR A 131 -17.85 -8.65 11.85
N MET A 132 -17.02 -9.24 11.00
CA MET A 132 -17.49 -10.07 9.90
C MET A 132 -17.84 -11.47 10.39
N PRO A 133 -18.87 -12.13 9.81
CA PRO A 133 -19.20 -13.50 10.18
C PRO A 133 -18.02 -14.44 9.99
N ALA A 134 -17.69 -15.21 11.02
CA ALA A 134 -16.69 -16.26 10.92
C ALA A 134 -17.15 -17.35 9.94
N LYS A 135 -16.26 -17.79 9.05
CA LYS A 135 -16.53 -18.92 8.15
C LYS A 135 -16.44 -20.27 8.87
N GLU A 136 -15.68 -20.30 9.95
CA GLU A 136 -15.46 -21.48 10.80
C GLU A 136 -16.12 -21.29 12.16
N PRO A 137 -16.42 -22.39 12.88
CA PRO A 137 -16.91 -22.32 14.25
C PRO A 137 -16.02 -21.45 15.15
N ILE A 138 -16.65 -20.68 16.03
CA ILE A 138 -15.97 -19.83 17.00
C ILE A 138 -15.53 -20.71 18.17
N PHE A 139 -14.28 -20.55 18.63
CA PHE A 139 -13.80 -21.24 19.83
C PHE A 139 -14.47 -20.67 21.08
N ASP A 140 -14.57 -21.46 22.15
CA ASP A 140 -15.08 -20.96 23.43
C ASP A 140 -14.15 -19.91 24.05
N SER A 141 -12.85 -19.95 23.71
CA SER A 141 -11.84 -18.99 24.18
C SER A 141 -11.76 -17.76 23.28
N VAL A 142 -11.82 -16.58 23.89
CA VAL A 142 -11.60 -15.29 23.20
C VAL A 142 -10.18 -15.21 22.66
N ASP A 143 -9.19 -15.66 23.42
CA ASP A 143 -7.78 -15.59 23.03
C ASP A 143 -7.50 -16.47 21.81
N GLU A 144 -8.07 -17.68 21.75
CA GLU A 144 -7.93 -18.57 20.60
C GLU A 144 -8.56 -17.98 19.33
N ASN A 145 -9.69 -17.28 19.47
CA ASN A 145 -10.30 -16.57 18.36
C ASN A 145 -9.44 -15.39 17.87
N ILE A 146 -8.83 -14.63 18.79
CA ILE A 146 -7.91 -13.54 18.45
C ILE A 146 -6.67 -14.07 17.74
N ASP A 147 -6.05 -15.14 18.26
CA ASP A 147 -4.89 -15.78 17.65
C ASP A 147 -5.21 -16.27 16.24
N ARG A 148 -6.40 -16.85 16.04
CA ARG A 148 -6.86 -17.24 14.69
C ARG A 148 -6.92 -16.05 13.74
N LEU A 149 -7.45 -14.89 14.14
CA LEU A 149 -7.50 -13.71 13.28
C LEU A 149 -6.09 -13.25 12.88
N PHE A 150 -5.14 -13.26 13.81
CA PHE A 150 -3.74 -12.97 13.48
C PHE A 150 -3.11 -13.98 12.52
N LEU A 151 -3.43 -15.27 12.66
CA LEU A 151 -2.98 -16.31 11.73
C LEU A 151 -3.55 -16.10 10.33
N MET A 152 -4.83 -15.77 10.22
CA MET A 152 -5.50 -15.48 8.93
C MET A 152 -4.93 -14.23 8.27
N TRP A 153 -4.72 -13.15 9.03
CA TRP A 153 -4.06 -11.95 8.55
C TRP A 153 -2.64 -12.25 8.05
N LYS A 154 -1.84 -12.99 8.83
CA LYS A 154 -0.49 -13.39 8.40
C LYS A 154 -0.53 -14.24 7.12
N SER A 155 -1.47 -15.18 7.02
CA SER A 155 -1.65 -16.01 5.83
C SER A 155 -1.94 -15.18 4.57
N TYR A 156 -2.83 -14.18 4.68
CA TYR A 156 -3.09 -13.23 3.60
C TYR A 156 -1.81 -12.49 3.16
N LEU A 157 -1.02 -11.98 4.12
CA LEU A 157 0.21 -11.25 3.81
C LEU A 157 1.23 -12.11 3.07
N GLU A 158 1.43 -13.37 3.48
CA GLU A 158 2.35 -14.27 2.80
C GLU A 158 1.87 -14.62 1.38
N GLN A 159 0.56 -14.77 1.17
CA GLN A 159 -0.01 -15.02 -0.16
C GLN A 159 0.17 -13.80 -1.09
N GLU A 160 -0.15 -12.59 -0.63
CA GLU A 160 0.03 -11.37 -1.43
C GLU A 160 1.49 -11.05 -1.68
N LYS A 161 2.38 -11.36 -0.73
CA LYS A 161 3.83 -11.24 -0.94
C LYS A 161 4.31 -12.09 -2.11
N ILE A 162 3.82 -13.33 -2.26
CA ILE A 162 4.13 -14.17 -3.43
C ILE A 162 3.61 -13.56 -4.72
N ARG A 163 2.42 -12.95 -4.70
CA ARG A 163 1.83 -12.31 -5.88
C ARG A 163 2.66 -11.11 -6.38
N TYR A 164 3.28 -10.37 -5.47
CA TYR A 164 4.03 -9.15 -5.79
C TYR A 164 5.56 -9.29 -5.72
N LEU A 165 6.04 -10.47 -5.34
CA LEU A 165 7.45 -10.83 -5.42
C LEU A 165 7.93 -10.60 -6.86
N LYS A 166 9.03 -9.86 -6.98
CA LYS A 166 9.76 -9.73 -8.24
C LYS A 166 10.45 -11.06 -8.53
N ASP A 167 10.31 -11.55 -9.76
CA ASP A 167 11.23 -12.56 -10.31
C ASP A 167 12.66 -11.99 -10.39
#